data_AF-A0A1X7RXV2-F1
#
_entry.id   AF-A0A1X7RXV2-F1
#
_cell.length_a   1.000
_cell.length_b   1.000
_cell.length_c   1.000
_cell.angle_alpha   90.00
_cell.angle_beta   90.00
_cell.angle_gamma   90.00
#
_symmetry.space_group_name_H-M   'P 1'
#
loop_
_entity.id
_entity.type
_entity.pdbx_description
1 polymer ?
#
loop_
_entity_poly.entity_id
_entity_poly.type
_entity_poly.pdbx_seq_one_letter_code
_entity_poly.pdbx_strand_id
1 'polypeptide(L)'
;MFRQLALSTALLSTTLWQRAVAVDETRQPEKIAQLDTAATQLDRLKILPNNEDWVFDFTAQQPWYNWSPGGVTNMNAATFPAARGNGLTLAMLNLGGCSILPAHFHPRASNYVVSIEGNTTTYMYEENGAHTITAVLTKGKATIFPAGSMHTMVNNGCENAQLVSALSSEDAGTLNIGAVFTNGFPPELVNAALGGAYASPEFAAKIPPVGTGANYGTEECRQRCGIKTDGSYQGGPPQSANEKSGNKG
;
A
#
# COMPACT_ATOMS: atom_id res chain seq x y z
N MET A 1 -14.67 25.67 -63.04
CA MET A 1 -14.30 24.37 -62.46
C MET A 1 -13.47 24.60 -61.20
N PHE A 2 -14.09 24.64 -60.02
CA PHE A 2 -13.37 24.66 -58.74
C PHE A 2 -13.47 23.26 -58.12
N ARG A 3 -12.32 22.57 -58.00
CA ARG A 3 -12.21 21.28 -57.30
C ARG A 3 -12.13 21.56 -55.80
N GLN A 4 -13.12 21.11 -55.04
CA GLN A 4 -13.02 20.99 -53.58
C GLN A 4 -12.12 19.80 -53.25
N LEU A 5 -10.99 20.04 -52.58
CA LEU A 5 -10.25 18.99 -51.87
C LEU A 5 -10.92 18.79 -50.51
N ALA A 6 -11.55 17.63 -50.31
CA ALA A 6 -11.98 17.19 -49.00
C ALA A 6 -10.75 16.71 -48.21
N LEU A 7 -10.36 17.44 -47.18
CA LEU A 7 -9.36 16.98 -46.21
C LEU A 7 -10.02 15.94 -45.30
N SER A 8 -9.64 14.68 -45.47
CA SER A 8 -10.03 13.58 -44.58
C SER A 8 -9.15 13.64 -43.33
N THR A 9 -9.68 14.16 -42.23
CA THR A 9 -9.03 14.04 -40.91
C THR A 9 -9.21 12.63 -40.38
N ALA A 10 -8.19 11.79 -40.56
CA ALA A 10 -8.10 10.51 -39.85
C ALA A 10 -7.92 10.79 -38.35
N LEU A 11 -8.95 10.58 -37.54
CA LEU A 11 -8.79 10.51 -36.08
C LEU A 11 -7.95 9.27 -35.76
N LEU A 12 -6.68 9.47 -35.40
CA LEU A 12 -5.90 8.45 -34.72
C LEU A 12 -6.54 8.20 -33.35
N SER A 13 -7.30 7.12 -33.25
CA SER A 13 -7.68 6.51 -31.97
C SER A 13 -6.40 6.03 -31.29
N THR A 14 -5.86 6.81 -30.37
CA THR A 14 -4.80 6.35 -29.47
C THR A 14 -5.44 5.44 -28.43
N THR A 15 -5.45 4.13 -28.70
CA THR A 15 -5.68 3.14 -27.64
C THR A 15 -4.60 3.33 -26.58
N LEU A 16 -4.96 3.94 -25.45
CA LEU A 16 -4.10 4.00 -24.26
C LEU A 16 -4.02 2.59 -23.69
N TRP A 17 -2.95 1.88 -24.00
CA TRP A 17 -2.61 0.63 -23.32
C TRP A 17 -2.33 0.99 -21.86
N GLN A 18 -3.17 0.52 -20.93
CA GLN A 18 -2.88 0.63 -19.51
C GLN A 18 -1.60 -0.18 -19.24
N ARG A 19 -0.50 0.51 -18.95
CA ARG A 19 0.77 -0.11 -18.56
C ARG A 19 0.70 -0.47 -17.08
N ALA A 20 1.34 -1.58 -16.72
CA ALA A 20 1.59 -1.87 -15.32
C ALA A 20 2.41 -0.74 -14.69
N VAL A 21 2.00 -0.28 -13.50
CA VAL A 21 2.72 0.69 -12.70
C VAL A 21 3.27 -0.04 -11.48
N ALA A 22 4.58 -0.03 -11.31
CA ALA A 22 5.24 -0.60 -10.14
C ALA A 22 5.31 0.47 -9.05
N VAL A 23 4.80 0.16 -7.85
CA VAL A 23 4.99 1.07 -6.70
C VAL A 23 6.42 0.90 -6.14
N ASP A 24 6.87 -0.35 -6.02
CA ASP A 24 8.28 -0.64 -5.75
C ASP A 24 9.00 -0.90 -7.07
N GLU A 25 9.76 0.09 -7.54
CA GLU A 25 10.65 -0.07 -8.68
C GLU A 25 11.97 -0.71 -8.25
N THR A 26 12.50 -1.64 -9.07
CA THR A 26 13.80 -2.28 -8.79
C THR A 26 14.92 -1.23 -8.83
N ARG A 27 15.46 -0.90 -7.65
CA ARG A 27 16.45 0.18 -7.49
C ARG A 27 17.83 -0.17 -8.04
N GLN A 28 18.19 -1.46 -8.03
CA GLN A 28 19.50 -1.95 -8.46
C GLN A 28 19.35 -3.17 -9.39
N PRO A 29 18.85 -3.00 -10.63
CA PRO A 29 18.47 -4.12 -11.50
C PRO A 29 19.64 -5.02 -11.88
N GLU A 30 20.83 -4.46 -12.15
CA GLU A 30 22.03 -5.23 -12.45
C GLU A 30 22.46 -6.10 -11.27
N LYS A 31 22.43 -5.55 -10.05
CA LYS A 31 22.75 -6.27 -8.82
C LYS A 31 21.76 -7.42 -8.59
N ILE A 32 20.46 -7.21 -8.84
CA ILE A 32 19.44 -8.27 -8.79
C ILE A 32 19.73 -9.38 -9.82
N ALA A 33 20.06 -9.02 -11.06
CA ALA A 33 20.41 -10.01 -12.09
C ALA A 33 21.65 -10.85 -11.72
N GLN A 34 22.67 -10.22 -11.12
CA GLN A 34 23.83 -10.93 -10.58
C GLN A 34 23.45 -11.86 -9.43
N LEU A 35 22.59 -11.41 -8.50
CA LEU A 35 22.12 -12.23 -7.38
C LEU A 35 21.28 -13.43 -7.84
N ASP A 36 20.49 -13.29 -8.91
CA ASP A 36 19.70 -14.36 -9.51
C ASP A 36 20.57 -15.43 -10.19
N THR A 37 21.77 -15.06 -10.65
CA THR A 37 22.68 -15.96 -11.36
C THR A 37 23.83 -16.48 -10.50
N ALA A 38 23.94 -16.01 -9.25
CA ALA A 38 24.98 -16.44 -8.32
C ALA A 38 24.74 -17.87 -7.82
N ALA A 39 25.68 -18.78 -8.14
CA ALA A 39 25.56 -20.21 -7.83
C ALA A 39 25.79 -20.55 -6.35
N THR A 40 26.53 -19.71 -5.63
CA THR A 40 26.89 -19.95 -4.22
C THR A 40 26.63 -18.73 -3.34
N GLN A 41 26.47 -18.95 -2.04
CA GLN A 41 26.34 -17.84 -1.09
C GLN A 41 27.61 -16.98 -1.05
N LEU A 42 28.80 -17.55 -1.26
CA LEU A 42 30.04 -16.76 -1.34
C LEU A 42 30.04 -15.83 -2.56
N ASP A 43 29.48 -16.24 -3.70
CA ASP A 43 29.35 -15.36 -4.86
C ASP A 43 28.35 -14.23 -4.58
N ARG A 44 27.27 -14.51 -3.84
CA ARG A 44 26.32 -13.48 -3.37
C ARG A 44 26.98 -12.48 -2.42
N LEU A 45 27.83 -12.93 -1.50
CA LEU A 45 28.60 -12.05 -0.61
C LEU A 45 29.62 -11.18 -1.37
N LYS A 46 30.17 -11.65 -2.50
CA LYS A 46 31.01 -10.81 -3.37
C LYS A 46 30.22 -9.70 -4.06
N ILE A 47 28.92 -9.93 -4.32
CA ILE A 47 28.00 -8.94 -4.91
C ILE A 47 27.50 -7.92 -3.86
N LEU A 48 27.41 -8.35 -2.59
CA LEU A 48 26.98 -7.54 -1.43
C LEU A 48 28.11 -7.41 -0.39
N PRO A 49 29.27 -6.83 -0.74
CA PRO A 49 30.48 -6.94 0.08
C PRO A 49 30.51 -5.97 1.27
N ASN A 50 29.70 -4.90 1.26
CA ASN A 50 29.77 -3.84 2.27
C ASN A 50 28.73 -4.06 3.36
N ASN A 51 29.00 -3.64 4.59
CA ASN A 51 28.04 -3.76 5.69
C ASN A 51 26.73 -3.02 5.39
N GLU A 52 26.80 -1.92 4.65
CA GLU A 52 25.66 -1.09 4.24
C GLU A 52 24.72 -1.82 3.28
N ASP A 53 25.20 -2.82 2.53
CA ASP A 53 24.34 -3.67 1.67
C ASP A 53 23.34 -4.51 2.51
N TRP A 54 23.57 -4.61 3.83
CA TRP A 54 22.80 -5.44 4.77
C TRP A 54 21.92 -4.64 5.73
N VAL A 55 21.83 -3.32 5.56
CA VAL A 55 21.01 -2.44 6.40
C VAL A 55 19.92 -1.78 5.56
N PHE A 56 18.66 -1.98 5.95
CA PHE A 56 17.53 -1.25 5.39
C PHE A 56 16.97 -0.26 6.41
N ASP A 57 17.09 1.03 6.13
CA ASP A 57 16.53 2.09 6.98
C ASP A 57 15.14 2.46 6.48
N PHE A 58 14.09 2.02 7.19
CA PHE A 58 12.70 2.35 6.87
C PHE A 58 12.41 3.86 6.93
N THR A 59 13.06 4.60 7.83
CA THR A 59 12.78 6.02 8.06
C THR A 59 13.28 6.91 6.94
N ALA A 60 14.29 6.44 6.19
CA ALA A 60 14.83 7.13 5.02
C ALA A 60 13.99 6.94 3.74
N GLN A 61 12.96 6.09 3.76
CA GLN A 61 12.22 5.68 2.56
C GLN A 61 11.11 6.65 2.18
N GLN A 62 11.46 7.84 1.69
CA GLN A 62 10.49 8.82 1.21
C GLN A 62 10.00 8.49 -0.23
N PRO A 63 8.75 8.81 -0.59
CA PRO A 63 7.69 9.43 0.23
C PRO A 63 6.87 8.41 1.05
N TRP A 64 7.30 7.15 1.12
CA TRP A 64 6.52 6.03 1.67
C TRP A 64 6.49 5.99 3.20
N TYR A 65 7.57 6.42 3.86
CA TYR A 65 7.60 6.64 5.30
C TYR A 65 6.91 7.97 5.64
N ASN A 66 5.57 7.97 5.66
CA ASN A 66 4.75 9.16 5.96
C ASN A 66 3.63 8.86 6.97
N TRP A 67 3.11 9.91 7.60
CA TRP A 67 2.02 9.84 8.58
C TRP A 67 0.77 10.63 8.17
N SER A 68 0.72 11.15 6.95
CA SER A 68 -0.34 12.07 6.50
C SER A 68 -0.86 11.70 5.12
N PRO A 69 -1.93 10.91 5.03
CA PRO A 69 -2.62 10.20 6.11
C PRO A 69 -1.86 8.96 6.61
N GLY A 70 -0.83 8.50 5.89
CA GLY A 70 -0.06 7.31 6.23
C GLY A 70 0.58 6.66 5.01
N GLY A 71 1.50 5.73 5.24
CA GLY A 71 2.23 5.03 4.19
C GLY A 71 2.73 3.65 4.59
N VAL A 72 2.99 2.84 3.57
CA VAL A 72 3.54 1.50 3.66
C VAL A 72 4.88 1.50 2.94
N THR A 73 5.92 1.17 3.68
CA THR A 73 7.27 1.02 3.14
C THR A 73 7.61 -0.44 3.08
N ASN A 74 7.85 -0.97 1.88
CA ASN A 74 8.24 -2.36 1.68
C ASN A 74 9.77 -2.51 1.65
N MET A 75 10.25 -3.51 2.35
CA MET A 75 11.60 -4.08 2.26
C MET A 75 11.46 -5.43 1.54
N ASN A 76 11.64 -5.38 0.22
CA ASN A 76 11.61 -6.54 -0.69
C ASN A 76 12.80 -6.48 -1.64
N ALA A 77 12.90 -7.44 -2.56
CA ALA A 77 14.01 -7.49 -3.51
C ALA A 77 14.13 -6.25 -4.41
N ALA A 78 13.02 -5.54 -4.69
CA ALA A 78 13.07 -4.32 -5.50
C ALA A 78 13.72 -3.15 -4.74
N THR A 79 13.43 -3.02 -3.45
CA THR A 79 13.91 -1.90 -2.61
C THR A 79 15.19 -2.21 -1.83
N PHE A 80 15.48 -3.49 -1.60
CA PHE A 80 16.62 -4.00 -0.81
C PHE A 80 17.19 -5.29 -1.44
N PRO A 81 18.27 -5.20 -2.24
CA PRO A 81 18.80 -6.36 -2.96
C PRO A 81 19.18 -7.56 -2.10
N ALA A 82 19.65 -7.35 -0.86
CA ALA A 82 19.97 -8.45 0.04
C ALA A 82 18.76 -9.29 0.46
N ALA A 83 17.52 -8.78 0.29
CA ALA A 83 16.30 -9.59 0.46
C ALA A 83 16.12 -10.65 -0.62
N ARG A 84 16.69 -10.49 -1.83
CA ARG A 84 16.44 -11.37 -2.96
C ARG A 84 16.79 -12.83 -2.67
N GLY A 85 15.85 -13.75 -2.84
CA GLY A 85 16.02 -15.19 -2.56
C GLY A 85 15.75 -15.64 -1.12
N ASN A 86 15.23 -14.76 -0.24
CA ASN A 86 14.83 -15.08 1.14
C ASN A 86 13.32 -15.26 1.35
N GLY A 87 12.50 -15.05 0.31
CA GLY A 87 11.08 -15.46 0.28
C GLY A 87 10.11 -14.62 1.11
N LEU A 88 10.50 -13.41 1.54
CA LEU A 88 9.69 -12.57 2.43
C LEU A 88 9.75 -11.10 2.02
N THR A 89 8.64 -10.38 2.22
CA THR A 89 8.61 -8.92 2.26
C THR A 89 8.34 -8.49 3.69
N LEU A 90 9.20 -7.64 4.24
CA LEU A 90 8.92 -6.96 5.50
C LEU A 90 8.37 -5.56 5.16
N ALA A 91 7.29 -5.14 5.78
CA ALA A 91 6.70 -3.84 5.54
C ALA A 91 6.49 -3.09 6.85
N MET A 92 6.77 -1.79 6.84
CA MET A 92 6.43 -0.89 7.93
C MET A 92 5.24 -0.04 7.51
N LEU A 93 4.19 -0.05 8.34
CA LEU A 93 2.95 0.68 8.09
C LEU A 93 2.84 1.80 9.11
N ASN A 94 2.82 3.03 8.60
CA ASN A 94 2.66 4.24 9.38
C ASN A 94 1.26 4.78 9.12
N LEU A 95 0.42 4.78 10.14
CA LEU A 95 -0.95 5.26 10.06
C LEU A 95 -1.10 6.53 10.88
N GLY A 96 -1.34 7.66 10.22
CA GLY A 96 -1.71 8.90 10.87
C GLY A 96 -3.01 8.77 11.66
N GLY A 97 -3.29 9.73 12.54
CA GLY A 97 -4.58 9.78 13.25
C GLY A 97 -5.74 9.73 12.26
N CYS A 98 -6.77 8.94 12.57
CA CYS A 98 -7.94 8.76 11.71
C CYS A 98 -7.61 8.38 10.26
N SER A 99 -6.65 7.48 10.04
CA SER A 99 -6.32 6.95 8.73
C SER A 99 -6.84 5.52 8.54
N ILE A 100 -6.95 5.12 7.28
CA ILE A 100 -7.39 3.79 6.86
C ILE A 100 -6.45 3.27 5.77
N LEU A 101 -5.96 2.05 5.94
CA LEU A 101 -5.49 1.22 4.84
C LEU A 101 -6.70 0.59 4.17
N PRO A 102 -7.07 1.01 2.94
CA PRO A 102 -8.29 0.56 2.28
C PRO A 102 -8.38 -0.96 2.17
N ALA A 103 -9.59 -1.48 1.96
CA ALA A 103 -9.79 -2.91 1.80
C ALA A 103 -8.96 -3.46 0.62
N HIS A 104 -8.11 -4.45 0.92
CA HIS A 104 -7.23 -5.09 -0.03
C HIS A 104 -6.97 -6.55 0.34
N PHE A 105 -6.26 -7.26 -0.53
CA PHE A 105 -5.65 -8.56 -0.22
C PHE A 105 -4.30 -8.73 -0.93
N HIS A 106 -3.56 -9.74 -0.50
CA HIS A 106 -2.29 -10.15 -1.12
C HIS A 106 -2.50 -11.45 -1.89
N PRO A 107 -2.41 -11.46 -3.23
CA PRO A 107 -2.66 -12.65 -4.04
C PRO A 107 -1.59 -13.74 -3.88
N ARG A 108 -0.39 -13.40 -3.37
CA ARG A 108 0.77 -14.30 -3.33
C ARG A 108 1.40 -14.45 -1.95
N ALA A 109 0.79 -13.91 -0.90
CA ALA A 109 1.34 -13.99 0.46
C ALA A 109 0.27 -14.00 1.55
N SER A 110 0.52 -14.72 2.63
CA SER A 110 -0.11 -14.42 3.92
C SER A 110 0.62 -13.24 4.56
N ASN A 111 -0.09 -12.40 5.30
CA ASN A 111 0.44 -11.21 5.97
C ASN A 111 0.28 -11.36 7.50
N TYR A 112 1.40 -11.50 8.21
CA TYR A 112 1.45 -11.46 9.66
C TYR A 112 1.74 -10.02 10.08
N VAL A 113 0.90 -9.42 10.92
CA VAL A 113 1.06 -8.02 11.32
C VAL A 113 1.10 -7.89 12.83
N VAL A 114 2.02 -7.07 13.34
CA VAL A 114 2.15 -6.73 14.76
C VAL A 114 2.13 -5.22 14.94
N SER A 115 1.41 -4.74 15.96
CA SER A 115 1.44 -3.32 16.34
C SER A 115 2.68 -3.03 17.19
N ILE A 116 3.42 -1.98 16.80
CA ILE A 116 4.57 -1.47 17.55
C ILE A 116 4.15 -0.30 18.44
N GLU A 117 3.24 0.54 17.96
CA GLU A 117 2.73 1.71 18.65
C GLU A 117 1.28 2.03 18.22
N GLY A 118 0.56 2.75 19.09
CA GLY A 118 -0.79 3.25 18.81
C GLY A 118 -1.88 2.19 18.95
N ASN A 119 -3.01 2.46 18.31
CA ASN A 119 -4.19 1.60 18.33
C ASN A 119 -4.74 1.47 16.90
N THR A 120 -4.67 0.26 16.37
CA THR A 120 -5.21 -0.06 15.04
C THR A 120 -6.25 -1.15 15.18
N THR A 121 -7.44 -0.92 14.64
CA THR A 121 -8.45 -1.97 14.49
C THR A 121 -8.38 -2.53 13.09
N THR A 122 -8.34 -3.85 12.98
CA THR A 122 -8.30 -4.55 11.70
C THR A 122 -9.59 -5.34 11.51
N TYR A 123 -10.03 -5.44 10.26
CA TYR A 123 -11.20 -6.19 9.85
C TYR A 123 -10.81 -7.11 8.72
N MET A 124 -11.20 -8.38 8.80
CA MET A 124 -10.95 -9.38 7.78
C MET A 124 -12.25 -10.12 7.44
N TYR A 125 -12.44 -10.38 6.16
CA TYR A 125 -13.53 -11.17 5.62
C TYR A 125 -12.95 -12.21 4.66
N GLU A 126 -13.02 -13.48 5.02
CA GLU A 126 -12.32 -14.54 4.27
C GLU A 126 -13.13 -15.03 3.06
N GLU A 127 -14.43 -15.29 3.22
CA GLU A 127 -15.26 -15.83 2.15
C GLU A 127 -16.77 -15.63 2.40
N ASN A 128 -17.57 -15.93 1.37
CA ASN A 128 -19.03 -15.82 1.43
C ASN A 128 -19.63 -16.65 2.57
N GLY A 129 -20.44 -16.01 3.40
CA GLY A 129 -21.09 -16.64 4.56
C GLY A 129 -20.22 -16.68 5.82
N ALA A 130 -18.95 -16.28 5.75
CA ALA A 130 -18.14 -16.04 6.94
C ALA A 130 -18.65 -14.81 7.71
N HIS A 131 -18.30 -14.74 9.00
CA HIS A 131 -18.46 -13.51 9.79
C HIS A 131 -17.21 -12.64 9.65
N THR A 132 -17.33 -11.35 9.91
CA THR A 132 -16.17 -10.44 9.93
C THR A 132 -15.32 -10.69 11.18
N ILE A 133 -14.06 -11.02 10.98
CA ILE A 133 -13.08 -11.14 12.05
C ILE A 133 -12.55 -9.74 12.36
N THR A 134 -12.62 -9.33 13.63
CA THR A 134 -12.16 -8.02 14.09
C THR A 134 -11.06 -8.20 15.13
N ALA A 135 -9.91 -7.54 14.94
CA ALA A 135 -8.81 -7.57 15.90
C ALA A 135 -8.34 -6.15 16.23
N VAL A 136 -8.30 -5.85 17.54
CA VAL A 136 -7.77 -4.58 18.07
C VAL A 136 -6.29 -4.78 18.42
N LEU A 137 -5.43 -4.15 17.63
CA LEU A 137 -3.98 -4.21 17.75
C LEU A 137 -3.48 -2.98 18.51
N THR A 138 -3.09 -3.20 19.75
CA THR A 138 -2.28 -2.29 20.56
C THR A 138 -0.85 -2.84 20.63
N LYS A 139 0.13 -2.05 21.10
CA LYS A 139 1.54 -2.44 21.21
C LYS A 139 1.75 -3.90 21.64
N GLY A 140 2.47 -4.65 20.81
CA GLY A 140 2.83 -6.05 21.02
C GLY A 140 1.76 -7.08 20.60
N LYS A 141 0.55 -6.66 20.23
CA LYS A 141 -0.48 -7.56 19.70
C LYS A 141 -0.30 -7.77 18.21
N ALA A 142 -0.60 -8.98 17.75
CA ALA A 142 -0.49 -9.39 16.37
C ALA A 142 -1.77 -10.06 15.86
N THR A 143 -1.94 -10.06 14.54
CA THR A 143 -2.92 -10.87 13.82
C THR A 143 -2.30 -11.42 12.52
N ILE A 144 -3.04 -12.27 11.82
CA ILE A 144 -2.69 -12.80 10.51
C ILE A 144 -3.82 -12.54 9.52
N PHE A 145 -3.46 -12.26 8.28
CA PHE A 145 -4.32 -12.30 7.11
C PHE A 145 -3.83 -13.41 6.18
N PRO A 146 -4.54 -14.55 6.05
CA PRO A 146 -4.20 -15.60 5.10
C PRO A 146 -4.11 -15.08 3.66
N ALA A 147 -3.35 -15.75 2.81
CA ALA A 147 -3.24 -15.38 1.39
C ALA A 147 -4.62 -15.30 0.72
N GLY A 148 -4.88 -14.20 0.01
CA GLY A 148 -6.17 -13.94 -0.63
C GLY A 148 -7.30 -13.44 0.29
N SER A 149 -7.10 -13.43 1.62
CA SER A 149 -8.12 -12.90 2.55
C SER A 149 -8.25 -11.39 2.42
N MET A 150 -9.49 -10.91 2.27
CA MET A 150 -9.77 -9.48 2.17
C MET A 150 -9.72 -8.84 3.55
N HIS A 151 -8.93 -7.78 3.71
CA HIS A 151 -8.75 -7.10 4.99
C HIS A 151 -8.53 -5.59 4.85
N THR A 152 -8.76 -4.88 5.95
CA THR A 152 -8.53 -3.43 6.10
C THR A 152 -8.03 -3.12 7.51
N MET A 153 -7.29 -2.02 7.65
CA MET A 153 -6.72 -1.57 8.92
C MET A 153 -7.07 -0.12 9.14
N VAL A 154 -7.53 0.24 10.34
CA VAL A 154 -7.99 1.59 10.66
C VAL A 154 -7.30 2.06 11.93
N ASN A 155 -6.66 3.22 11.87
CA ASN A 155 -6.27 3.96 13.07
C ASN A 155 -7.46 4.81 13.51
N ASN A 156 -8.20 4.33 14.51
CA ASN A 156 -9.34 5.04 15.10
C ASN A 156 -8.91 6.07 16.17
N GLY A 157 -7.60 6.20 16.43
CA GLY A 157 -7.03 7.19 17.34
C GLY A 157 -6.80 8.55 16.68
N CYS A 158 -6.56 9.56 17.52
CA CYS A 158 -6.13 10.89 17.06
C CYS A 158 -4.60 11.01 16.94
N GLU A 159 -3.86 10.04 17.48
CA GLU A 159 -2.41 9.94 17.40
C GLU A 159 -1.99 8.91 16.35
N ASN A 160 -0.71 8.93 15.99
CA ASN A 160 -0.13 7.99 15.03
C ASN A 160 -0.13 6.54 15.56
N ALA A 161 -0.22 5.57 14.65
CA ALA A 161 -0.11 4.14 14.93
C ALA A 161 0.85 3.47 13.96
N GLN A 162 1.74 2.63 14.48
CA GLN A 162 2.76 1.93 13.68
C GLN A 162 2.57 0.43 13.76
N LEU A 163 2.67 -0.23 12.60
CA LEU A 163 2.67 -1.67 12.49
C LEU A 163 3.87 -2.17 11.67
N VAL A 164 4.22 -3.42 11.89
CA VAL A 164 5.16 -4.16 11.03
C VAL A 164 4.43 -5.39 10.49
N SER A 165 4.49 -5.56 9.18
CA SER A 165 3.96 -6.72 8.46
C SER A 165 5.09 -7.58 7.92
N ALA A 166 4.98 -8.89 8.10
CA ALA A 166 5.80 -9.90 7.45
C ALA A 166 4.93 -10.67 6.45
N LEU A 167 5.20 -10.51 5.16
CA LEU A 167 4.47 -11.16 4.08
C LEU A 167 5.27 -12.34 3.56
N SER A 168 4.64 -13.51 3.45
CA SER A 168 5.27 -14.78 3.07
C SER A 168 5.67 -14.90 1.59
N SER A 169 6.04 -13.79 0.93
CA SER A 169 6.57 -13.72 -0.42
C SER A 169 7.35 -12.42 -0.62
N GLU A 170 8.43 -12.46 -1.42
CA GLU A 170 9.14 -11.27 -1.91
C GLU A 170 8.33 -10.43 -2.89
N ASP A 171 7.32 -11.06 -3.49
CA ASP A 171 6.36 -10.42 -4.38
C ASP A 171 4.96 -10.83 -3.91
N ALA A 172 4.50 -10.25 -2.80
CA ALA A 172 3.19 -10.54 -2.23
C ALA A 172 2.03 -10.07 -3.12
N GLY A 173 2.24 -8.96 -3.84
CA GLY A 173 1.20 -8.19 -4.52
C GLY A 173 0.23 -7.53 -3.54
N THR A 174 -0.43 -6.48 -3.99
CA THR A 174 -1.53 -5.84 -3.24
C THR A 174 -2.64 -5.50 -4.22
N LEU A 175 -3.84 -6.05 -4.01
CA LEU A 175 -5.01 -5.70 -4.81
C LEU A 175 -6.00 -4.92 -3.94
N ASN A 176 -6.10 -3.61 -4.20
CA ASN A 176 -7.15 -2.77 -3.61
C ASN A 176 -8.50 -3.11 -4.25
N ILE A 177 -9.49 -3.43 -3.43
CA ILE A 177 -10.80 -3.87 -3.90
C ILE A 177 -11.53 -2.77 -4.67
N GLY A 178 -11.39 -1.51 -4.22
CA GLY A 178 -11.95 -0.36 -4.94
C GLY A 178 -11.46 -0.27 -6.38
N ALA A 179 -10.18 -0.59 -6.64
CA ALA A 179 -9.60 -0.54 -7.98
C ALA A 179 -10.17 -1.62 -8.92
N VAL A 180 -10.60 -2.77 -8.40
CA VAL A 180 -11.23 -3.83 -9.20
C VAL A 180 -12.52 -3.33 -9.83
N PHE A 181 -13.34 -2.63 -9.06
CA PHE A 181 -14.65 -2.14 -9.50
C PHE A 181 -14.61 -0.86 -10.35
N THR A 182 -13.46 -0.18 -10.42
CA THR A 182 -13.35 1.10 -11.14
C THR A 182 -12.38 1.09 -12.30
N ASN A 183 -11.24 0.40 -12.15
CA ASN A 183 -10.18 0.36 -13.16
C ASN A 183 -9.89 -1.06 -13.66
N GLY A 184 -10.30 -2.10 -12.91
CA GLY A 184 -9.98 -3.49 -13.22
C GLY A 184 -10.89 -4.12 -14.27
N PHE A 185 -12.21 -4.00 -14.11
CA PHE A 185 -13.19 -4.57 -15.04
C PHE A 185 -13.98 -3.49 -15.79
N PRO A 186 -14.47 -3.80 -17.00
CA PRO A 186 -15.41 -2.94 -17.71
C PRO A 186 -16.63 -2.57 -16.83
N PRO A 187 -17.03 -1.28 -16.75
CA PRO A 187 -18.11 -0.84 -15.88
C PRO A 187 -19.44 -1.58 -16.08
N GLU A 188 -19.75 -2.00 -17.31
CA GLU A 188 -20.95 -2.79 -17.63
C GLU A 188 -20.95 -4.16 -16.97
N LEU A 189 -19.78 -4.81 -16.83
CA LEU A 189 -19.65 -6.08 -16.13
C LEU A 189 -19.74 -5.89 -14.62
N VAL A 190 -19.15 -4.82 -14.09
CA VAL A 190 -19.28 -4.46 -12.67
C VAL A 190 -20.75 -4.19 -12.34
N ASN A 191 -21.45 -3.42 -13.17
CA ASN A 191 -22.86 -3.11 -12.98
C ASN A 191 -23.75 -4.36 -13.06
N ALA A 192 -23.48 -5.26 -14.01
CA ALA A 192 -24.17 -6.55 -14.08
C ALA A 192 -23.94 -7.39 -12.82
N ALA A 193 -22.72 -7.42 -12.29
CA ALA A 193 -22.38 -8.17 -11.08
C ALA A 193 -23.02 -7.58 -9.81
N LEU A 194 -23.15 -6.25 -9.73
CA LEU A 194 -23.75 -5.55 -8.59
C LEU A 194 -25.29 -5.42 -8.70
N GLY A 195 -25.88 -5.83 -9.81
CA GLY A 195 -27.34 -5.74 -10.04
C GLY A 195 -27.86 -4.32 -10.20
N GLY A 196 -27.01 -3.38 -10.65
CA GLY A 196 -27.39 -1.97 -10.81
C GLY A 196 -26.31 -1.09 -11.41
N ALA A 197 -26.66 0.16 -11.76
CA ALA A 197 -25.74 1.13 -12.36
C ALA A 197 -24.94 1.90 -11.29
N TYR A 198 -23.91 1.26 -10.73
CA TYR A 198 -23.07 1.80 -9.67
C TYR A 198 -21.67 2.22 -10.15
N ALA A 199 -21.05 1.41 -11.00
CA ALA A 199 -19.79 1.75 -11.65
C ALA A 199 -20.05 2.79 -12.75
N SER A 200 -19.56 4.00 -12.50
CA SER A 200 -19.58 5.12 -13.42
C SER A 200 -18.22 5.82 -13.46
N PRO A 201 -17.91 6.61 -14.50
CA PRO A 201 -16.70 7.43 -14.52
C PRO A 201 -16.58 8.36 -13.31
N GLU A 202 -17.71 8.90 -12.83
CA GLU A 202 -17.75 9.76 -11.65
C GLU A 202 -17.43 9.00 -10.35
N PHE A 203 -17.85 7.73 -10.26
CA PHE A 203 -17.46 6.87 -9.14
C PHE A 203 -15.98 6.53 -9.19
N ALA A 204 -15.47 6.16 -10.38
CA ALA A 204 -14.05 5.87 -10.58
C ALA A 204 -13.16 7.05 -10.21
N ALA A 205 -13.55 8.28 -10.58
CA ALA A 205 -12.83 9.50 -10.24
C ALA A 205 -12.75 9.81 -8.73
N LYS A 206 -13.59 9.17 -7.91
CA LYS A 206 -13.59 9.31 -6.44
C LYS A 206 -12.75 8.26 -5.73
N ILE A 207 -12.35 7.19 -6.41
CA ILE A 207 -11.50 6.16 -5.83
C ILE A 207 -10.06 6.65 -5.85
N PRO A 208 -9.37 6.70 -4.69
CA PRO A 208 -7.97 7.09 -4.64
C PRO A 208 -7.11 6.19 -5.53
N PRO A 209 -6.07 6.76 -6.19
CA PRO A 209 -5.19 6.00 -7.06
C PRO A 209 -4.47 4.88 -6.29
N VAL A 210 -4.04 3.86 -7.03
CA VAL A 210 -3.22 2.78 -6.47
C VAL A 210 -1.91 3.37 -5.94
N GLY A 211 -1.57 3.07 -4.69
CA GLY A 211 -0.32 3.43 -4.04
C GLY A 211 -0.12 2.61 -2.78
N THR A 212 1.07 2.70 -2.17
CA THR A 212 1.38 2.08 -0.87
C THR A 212 0.89 2.95 0.30
N GLY A 213 -0.03 3.88 0.06
CA GLY A 213 -0.48 4.85 1.05
C GLY A 213 -1.67 4.39 1.89
N ALA A 214 -1.90 5.08 3.01
CA ALA A 214 -3.21 5.12 3.64
C ALA A 214 -4.09 6.19 2.98
N ASN A 215 -5.38 6.16 3.30
CA ASN A 215 -6.33 7.24 3.05
C ASN A 215 -6.76 7.86 4.38
N TYR A 216 -7.36 9.04 4.34
CA TYR A 216 -8.10 9.54 5.50
C TYR A 216 -9.32 8.64 5.76
N GLY A 217 -9.53 8.29 7.03
CA GLY A 217 -10.58 7.39 7.51
C GLY A 217 -11.96 8.05 7.53
N THR A 218 -12.80 7.65 8.47
CA THR A 218 -14.18 8.17 8.58
C THR A 218 -14.23 9.65 8.95
N GLU A 219 -15.23 10.36 8.45
CA GLU A 219 -15.51 11.75 8.84
C GLU A 219 -15.71 11.91 10.35
N GLU A 220 -16.42 10.97 10.98
CA GLU A 220 -16.64 10.97 12.44
C GLU A 220 -15.33 11.02 13.22
N CYS A 221 -14.37 10.15 12.90
CA CYS A 221 -13.05 10.15 13.54
C CYS A 221 -12.34 11.49 13.32
N ARG A 222 -12.32 11.98 12.07
CA ARG A 222 -11.66 13.24 11.74
C ARG A 222 -12.22 14.41 12.52
N GLN A 223 -13.55 14.52 12.62
CA GLN A 223 -14.21 15.56 13.41
C GLN A 223 -13.85 15.47 14.89
N ARG A 224 -13.89 14.26 15.46
CA ARG A 224 -13.50 14.02 16.85
C ARG A 224 -12.04 14.41 17.13
N CYS A 225 -11.15 14.23 16.16
CA CYS A 225 -9.72 14.50 16.29
C CYS A 225 -9.27 15.86 15.73
N GLY A 226 -10.19 16.70 15.24
CA GLY A 226 -9.86 18.01 14.69
C GLY A 226 -9.02 17.97 13.40
N ILE A 227 -9.13 16.89 12.62
CA ILE A 227 -8.43 16.69 11.35
C ILE A 227 -9.30 17.25 10.22
N LYS A 228 -8.77 18.21 9.46
CA LYS A 228 -9.48 18.82 8.33
C LYS A 228 -9.46 17.92 7.10
N THR A 229 -10.35 18.22 6.15
CA THR A 229 -10.52 17.48 4.89
C THR A 229 -9.32 17.60 3.94
N ASP A 230 -8.48 18.63 4.10
CA ASP A 230 -7.21 18.80 3.40
C ASP A 230 -6.03 18.07 4.09
N GLY A 231 -6.30 17.37 5.20
CA GLY A 231 -5.29 16.67 5.97
C GLY A 231 -4.56 17.50 7.02
N SER A 232 -4.84 18.81 7.12
CA SER A 232 -4.26 19.68 8.14
C SER A 232 -4.95 19.50 9.50
N TYR A 233 -4.19 19.69 10.57
CA TYR A 233 -4.69 19.55 11.94
C TYR A 233 -5.10 20.91 12.52
N GLN A 234 -6.21 20.98 13.24
CA GLN A 234 -6.47 22.13 14.12
C GLN A 234 -5.51 22.06 15.32
N GLY A 235 -4.43 22.85 15.28
CA GLY A 235 -3.45 22.94 16.37
C GLY A 235 -2.07 22.33 16.08
N GLY A 236 -1.81 21.87 14.85
CA GLY A 236 -0.53 21.24 14.45
C GLY A 236 -0.58 19.70 14.47
N PRO A 237 0.36 19.01 13.78
CA PRO A 237 0.34 17.56 13.68
C PRO A 237 0.54 16.89 15.05
N PRO A 238 -0.12 15.74 15.32
CA PRO A 238 0.09 14.96 16.53
C PRO A 238 1.53 14.45 16.53
N GLN A 239 2.28 14.83 17.56
CA GLN A 239 3.64 14.32 17.76
C GLN A 239 3.60 12.81 17.99
N SER A 240 4.45 12.07 17.30
CA SER A 240 4.70 10.66 17.63
C SER A 240 5.23 10.54 19.08
N ALA A 241 5.01 9.42 19.79
CA ALA A 241 5.58 9.27 21.13
C ALA A 241 7.12 9.36 21.11
N ASN A 242 7.75 9.01 19.98
CA ASN A 242 9.19 9.13 19.77
C ASN A 242 9.66 10.60 19.73
N GLU A 243 8.90 11.54 19.15
CA GLU A 243 9.24 12.98 19.20
C GLU A 243 9.13 13.55 20.62
N LYS A 244 8.21 13.03 21.45
CA LYS A 244 8.10 13.42 22.87
C LYS A 244 9.30 12.96 23.71
N SER A 245 10.03 11.91 23.27
CA SER A 245 11.22 11.41 23.96
C SER A 245 12.53 12.09 23.55
N GLY A 246 12.57 12.76 22.39
CA GLY A 246 13.78 13.40 21.85
C GLY A 246 14.17 14.73 22.51
N ASN A 247 13.37 15.25 23.44
CA ASN A 247 13.60 16.56 24.08
C ASN A 247 13.98 16.46 25.57
N LYS A 248 14.52 15.31 25.99
CA LYS A 248 15.17 15.13 27.30
C LYS A 248 16.63 14.75 27.09
N GLY A 249 17.44 15.75 26.71
CA GLY A 249 18.89 15.73 26.72
C GLY A 249 19.40 17.03 27.30
#